data_AF-A0A1M4EAH7-F1
#
_entry.id   AF-A0A1M4EAH7-F1
#
_cell.length_a   1.000
_cell.length_b   1.000
_cell.length_c   1.000
_cell.angle_alpha   90.00
_cell.angle_beta   90.00
_cell.angle_gamma   90.00
#
_symmetry.space_group_name_H-M   'P 1'
#
loop_
_entity.id
_entity.type
_entity.pdbx_description
1 polymer ?
#
loop_
_entity_poly.entity_id
_entity_poly.type
_entity_poly.pdbx_seq_one_letter_code
_entity_poly.pdbx_strand_id
1 'polypeptide(L)'
;MTRVTRVTRVTRVTRVTRVTRPSRNTPGATAISSETQVITVEFREDADAQDRASRTRHDEAYEGLRPLLLSGGIEPGSRLTEAELTSRCNVSRSTMRSVLVRLAQEGYVTSEVNRGVRTRSFSVEEAADILEAREVLESAAG
;
A
#
# COMPACT_ATOMS: atom_id res chain seq x y z
N MET A 1 -16.75 20.94 43.13
CA MET A 1 -16.93 21.92 42.05
C MET A 1 -16.15 21.42 40.84
N THR A 2 -16.80 20.79 39.87
CA THR A 2 -16.13 20.24 38.67
C THR A 2 -16.82 20.80 37.44
N ARG A 3 -16.05 21.53 36.62
CA ARG A 3 -16.52 22.16 35.38
C ARG A 3 -17.04 21.09 34.41
N VAL A 4 -18.33 21.17 34.09
CA VAL A 4 -18.94 20.41 33.00
C VAL A 4 -18.73 21.22 31.72
N THR A 5 -17.86 20.75 30.83
CA THR A 5 -17.71 21.35 29.50
C THR A 5 -18.83 20.84 28.60
N ARG A 6 -19.60 21.79 28.09
CA ARG A 6 -20.79 21.63 27.26
C ARG A 6 -20.45 20.85 25.98
N VAL A 7 -21.13 19.72 25.75
CA VAL A 7 -21.09 18.98 24.47
C VAL A 7 -22.22 19.51 23.59
N THR A 8 -21.88 20.08 22.43
CA THR A 8 -22.85 20.85 21.62
C THR A 8 -23.63 20.00 20.61
N ARG A 9 -23.19 18.78 20.26
CA ARG A 9 -23.97 17.88 19.39
C ARG A 9 -23.51 16.43 19.48
N VAL A 10 -24.47 15.51 19.60
CA VAL A 10 -24.25 14.06 19.54
C VAL A 10 -25.04 13.53 18.34
N THR A 11 -24.35 13.00 17.32
CA THR A 11 -25.01 12.67 16.03
C THR A 11 -25.35 11.18 15.89
N ARG A 12 -24.64 10.24 16.55
CA ARG A 12 -25.07 8.84 16.68
C ARG A 12 -24.27 8.07 17.72
N VAL A 13 -24.91 7.15 18.43
CA VAL A 13 -24.29 6.21 19.38
C VAL A 13 -24.56 4.80 18.89
N THR A 14 -23.53 3.97 18.71
CA THR A 14 -23.71 2.54 18.39
C THR A 14 -23.04 1.68 19.44
N ARG A 15 -23.86 0.89 20.14
CA ARG A 15 -23.47 0.01 21.25
C ARG A 15 -22.96 -1.31 20.68
N VAL A 16 -21.76 -1.74 21.05
CA VAL A 16 -21.27 -3.11 20.78
C VAL A 16 -20.90 -3.75 22.11
N THR A 17 -21.49 -4.91 22.39
CA THR A 17 -21.21 -5.67 23.62
C THR A 17 -20.28 -6.83 23.26
N ARG A 18 -19.05 -6.85 23.79
CA ARG A 18 -18.17 -8.00 23.65
C ARG A 18 -18.56 -9.05 24.71
N VAL A 19 -18.95 -10.24 24.27
CA VAL A 19 -19.18 -11.39 25.15
C VAL A 19 -17.87 -12.18 25.27
N THR A 20 -17.31 -12.28 26.48
CA THR A 20 -16.14 -13.13 26.77
C THR A 20 -16.59 -14.51 27.25
N ARG A 21 -16.03 -15.59 26.69
CA ARG A 21 -16.24 -16.97 27.15
C ARG A 21 -15.59 -17.18 28.53
N PRO A 22 -16.21 -17.91 29.47
CA PRO A 22 -15.63 -18.15 30.78
C PRO A 22 -14.46 -19.13 30.69
N SER A 23 -13.32 -18.76 31.28
CA SER A 23 -12.19 -19.67 31.49
C SER A 23 -12.48 -20.59 32.68
N ARG A 24 -12.11 -21.87 32.55
CA ARG A 24 -12.38 -22.97 33.48
C ARG A 24 -11.47 -22.87 34.72
N ASN A 25 -12.09 -22.82 35.90
CA ASN A 25 -11.56 -22.87 37.30
C ASN A 25 -11.54 -21.54 38.07
N THR A 26 -12.49 -21.38 39.01
CA THR A 26 -12.29 -21.05 40.46
C THR A 26 -13.66 -21.11 41.18
N PRO A 27 -13.83 -21.82 42.31
CA PRO A 27 -15.04 -21.75 43.13
C PRO A 27 -15.00 -20.49 44.02
N GLY A 28 -16.00 -19.61 43.87
CA GLY A 28 -16.12 -18.36 44.61
C GLY A 28 -16.40 -17.16 43.70
N ALA A 29 -17.54 -17.17 43.01
CA ALA A 29 -17.94 -16.10 42.09
C ALA A 29 -18.26 -14.80 42.85
N THR A 30 -17.26 -13.94 43.01
CA THR A 30 -17.40 -12.55 43.46
C THR A 30 -17.39 -11.63 42.25
N ALA A 31 -18.50 -10.91 42.08
CA ALA A 31 -18.71 -9.72 41.25
C ALA A 31 -17.89 -9.56 39.95
N ILE A 32 -18.53 -9.78 38.80
CA ILE A 32 -18.12 -9.19 37.52
C ILE A 32 -18.29 -7.67 37.58
N SER A 33 -17.23 -6.96 37.99
CA SER A 33 -17.15 -5.51 37.84
C SER A 33 -16.97 -5.19 36.35
N SER A 34 -18.05 -4.76 35.70
CA SER A 34 -18.06 -4.34 34.31
C SER A 34 -17.65 -2.86 34.21
N GLU A 35 -16.34 -2.63 34.18
CA GLU A 35 -15.79 -1.30 33.93
C GLU A 35 -15.97 -0.94 32.45
N THR A 36 -16.90 -0.01 32.18
CA THR A 36 -17.20 0.48 30.84
C THR A 36 -16.17 1.56 30.49
N GLN A 37 -15.10 1.18 29.80
CA GLN A 37 -14.17 2.15 29.26
C GLN A 37 -14.66 2.66 27.91
N VAL A 38 -15.05 3.94 27.87
CA VAL A 38 -15.48 4.63 26.66
C VAL A 38 -14.22 5.12 25.94
N ILE A 39 -13.85 4.49 24.83
CA ILE A 39 -12.77 4.97 23.98
C ILE A 39 -13.36 5.96 22.98
N THR A 40 -13.07 7.25 23.17
CA THR A 40 -13.34 8.28 22.18
C THR A 40 -12.37 8.11 21.03
N VAL A 41 -12.85 7.63 19.88
CA VAL A 41 -12.10 7.62 18.61
C VAL A 41 -12.48 8.88 17.84
N GLU A 42 -11.54 9.82 17.77
CA GLU A 42 -11.68 11.01 16.92
C GLU A 42 -11.27 10.65 15.49
N PHE A 43 -12.24 10.63 14.57
CA PHE A 43 -11.93 10.52 13.14
C PHE A 43 -11.54 11.90 12.63
N ARG A 44 -10.26 12.02 12.24
CA ARG A 44 -9.63 13.24 11.78
C ARG A 44 -9.87 13.38 10.26
N GLU A 45 -10.61 14.40 9.83
CA GLU A 45 -10.88 14.73 8.40
C GLU A 45 -9.60 14.89 7.56
N ASP A 46 -8.44 15.11 8.18
CA ASP A 46 -7.13 15.18 7.52
C ASP A 46 -6.71 13.88 6.81
N ALA A 47 -7.37 12.74 7.11
CA ALA A 47 -7.07 11.46 6.49
C ALA A 47 -7.32 11.46 4.97
N ASP A 48 -8.41 12.09 4.50
CA ASP A 48 -8.78 12.11 3.07
C ASP A 48 -7.88 13.04 2.25
N ALA A 49 -7.36 14.11 2.86
CA ALA A 49 -6.38 14.99 2.24
C ALA A 49 -5.02 14.30 2.12
N GLN A 50 -4.60 13.61 3.19
CA GLN A 50 -3.34 12.86 3.20
C GLN A 50 -3.37 11.65 2.25
N ASP A 51 -4.51 10.96 2.13
CA ASP A 51 -4.68 9.84 1.22
C ASP A 51 -4.64 10.29 -0.25
N ARG A 52 -5.35 11.37 -0.60
CA ARG A 52 -5.24 11.97 -1.95
C ARG A 52 -3.82 12.43 -2.27
N ALA A 53 -3.16 13.14 -1.35
CA ALA A 53 -1.77 13.55 -1.53
C ALA A 53 -0.81 12.35 -1.67
N SER A 54 -1.09 11.24 -0.98
CA SER A 54 -0.31 10.01 -1.08
C SER A 54 -0.51 9.31 -2.42
N ARG A 55 -1.75 9.28 -2.94
CA ARG A 55 -2.05 8.80 -4.30
C ARG A 55 -1.36 9.65 -5.36
N THR A 56 -1.37 10.98 -5.23
CA THR A 56 -0.66 11.86 -6.16
C THR A 56 0.85 11.59 -6.17
N ARG A 57 1.51 11.49 -5.01
CA ARG A 57 2.94 11.16 -4.93
C ARG A 57 3.27 9.77 -5.48
N HIS A 58 2.34 8.82 -5.29
CA HIS A 58 2.47 7.49 -5.85
C HIS A 58 2.47 7.54 -7.38
N ASP A 59 1.50 8.25 -7.95
CA ASP A 59 1.35 8.40 -9.40
C ASP A 59 2.51 9.20 -10.01
N GLU A 60 2.95 10.28 -9.36
CA GLU A 60 4.13 11.06 -9.77
C GLU A 60 5.41 10.21 -9.81
N ALA A 61 5.65 9.39 -8.79
CA ALA A 61 6.81 8.50 -8.77
C ALA A 61 6.72 7.41 -9.84
N TYR A 62 5.52 6.87 -10.08
CA TYR A 62 5.30 5.89 -11.14
C TYR A 62 5.51 6.51 -12.54
N GLU A 63 4.90 7.67 -12.82
CA GLU A 63 5.04 8.39 -14.09
C GLU A 63 6.45 8.95 -14.30
N GLY A 64 7.23 9.14 -13.24
CA GLY A 64 8.65 9.47 -13.34
C GLY A 64 9.54 8.27 -13.70
N LEU A 65 9.27 7.10 -13.11
CA LEU A 65 10.10 5.90 -13.30
C LEU A 65 9.77 5.14 -14.58
N ARG A 66 8.49 5.01 -14.92
CA ARG A 66 8.04 4.27 -16.11
C ARG A 66 8.73 4.72 -17.40
N PRO A 67 8.77 6.02 -17.77
CA PRO A 67 9.43 6.44 -19.00
C PRO A 67 10.94 6.21 -18.98
N LEU A 68 11.59 6.29 -17.81
CA LEU A 68 13.03 6.00 -17.69
C LEU A 68 13.33 4.52 -17.92
N LEU A 69 12.44 3.63 -17.47
CA LEU A 69 12.55 2.19 -17.71
C LEU A 69 12.28 1.85 -19.18
N LEU A 70 11.31 2.51 -19.82
CA LEU A 70 10.96 2.30 -21.22
C LEU A 70 11.99 2.87 -22.21
N SER A 71 12.55 4.03 -21.91
CA SER A 71 13.51 4.73 -22.79
C SER A 71 14.95 4.22 -22.64
N GLY A 72 15.22 3.33 -21.68
CA GLY A 72 16.58 2.90 -21.36
C GLY A 72 17.39 3.92 -20.55
N GLY A 73 16.74 4.95 -19.99
CA GLY A 73 17.38 5.87 -19.03
C GLY A 73 17.88 5.17 -17.75
N ILE A 74 17.39 3.95 -17.50
CA ILE A 74 17.98 2.99 -16.57
C ILE A 74 18.36 1.75 -17.39
N GLU A 75 19.63 1.37 -17.31
CA GLU A 75 20.17 0.24 -18.08
C GLU A 75 19.38 -1.06 -17.78
N PRO A 76 18.94 -1.82 -18.80
CA PRO A 76 18.27 -3.10 -18.62
C PRO A 76 19.10 -4.09 -17.80
N GLY A 77 18.47 -4.86 -16.91
CA GLY A 77 19.18 -5.74 -15.97
C GLY A 77 19.93 -5.00 -14.85
N SER A 78 19.77 -3.70 -14.69
CA SER A 78 20.33 -2.97 -13.55
C SER A 78 19.58 -3.28 -12.27
N ARG A 79 20.34 -3.34 -11.17
CA ARG A 79 19.78 -3.42 -9.83
C ARG A 79 19.32 -2.05 -9.37
N LEU A 80 18.08 -1.98 -8.91
CA LEU A 80 17.47 -0.80 -8.32
C LEU A 80 17.28 -1.02 -6.82
N THR A 81 17.73 -0.05 -6.02
CA THR A 81 17.51 -0.07 -4.57
C THR A 81 16.42 0.91 -4.18
N GLU A 82 15.55 0.52 -3.24
CA GLU A 82 14.50 1.41 -2.71
C GLU A 82 15.10 2.71 -2.18
N ALA A 83 16.23 2.64 -1.47
CA ALA A 83 16.88 3.80 -0.88
C ALA A 83 17.32 4.83 -1.94
N GLU A 84 17.87 4.37 -3.05
CA GLU A 84 18.28 5.24 -4.15
C GLU A 84 17.07 5.90 -4.82
N LEU A 85 16.03 5.10 -5.13
CA LEU A 85 14.83 5.60 -5.78
C LEU A 85 14.02 6.55 -4.88
N THR A 86 13.91 6.24 -3.58
CA THR A 86 13.31 7.14 -2.57
C THR A 86 14.03 8.48 -2.55
N SER A 87 15.36 8.49 -2.64
CA SER A 87 16.16 9.72 -2.65
C SER A 87 15.99 10.52 -3.95
N ARG A 88 15.95 9.83 -5.10
CA ARG A 88 15.77 10.47 -6.42
C ARG A 88 14.36 11.03 -6.63
N CYS A 89 13.34 10.28 -6.24
CA CYS A 89 11.94 10.66 -6.42
C CYS A 89 11.37 11.46 -5.23
N ASN A 90 12.14 11.65 -4.16
CA ASN A 90 11.73 12.36 -2.95
C ASN A 90 10.39 11.86 -2.34
N VAL A 91 10.20 10.54 -2.32
CA VAL A 91 8.99 9.90 -1.77
C VAL A 91 9.32 8.98 -0.61
N SER A 92 8.32 8.66 0.23
CA SER A 92 8.51 7.73 1.34
C SER A 92 8.89 6.32 0.86
N ARG A 93 9.59 5.54 1.70
CA ARG A 93 9.91 4.12 1.41
C ARG A 93 8.66 3.28 1.17
N SER A 94 7.59 3.52 1.93
CA SER A 94 6.30 2.84 1.74
C SER A 94 5.69 3.12 0.37
N THR A 95 5.75 4.37 -0.10
CA THR A 95 5.28 4.78 -1.43
C THR A 95 6.15 4.18 -2.52
N MET A 96 7.48 4.24 -2.37
CA MET A 96 8.40 3.66 -3.35
C MET A 96 8.18 2.15 -3.48
N ARG A 97 8.01 1.44 -2.36
CA ARG A 97 7.72 0.01 -2.37
C ARG A 97 6.42 -0.33 -3.11
N SER A 98 5.35 0.43 -2.92
CA SER A 98 4.09 0.17 -3.65
C SER A 98 4.21 0.47 -5.14
N VAL A 99 4.94 1.53 -5.51
CA VAL A 99 5.24 1.86 -6.92
C VAL A 99 6.05 0.73 -7.57
N LEU A 100 7.07 0.22 -6.89
CA LEU A 100 7.89 -0.90 -7.37
C LEU A 100 7.07 -2.20 -7.52
N VAL A 101 6.13 -2.45 -6.61
CA VAL A 101 5.20 -3.59 -6.74
C VAL A 101 4.34 -3.43 -7.99
N ARG A 102 3.79 -2.24 -8.24
CA ARG A 102 3.01 -1.96 -9.45
C ARG A 102 3.86 -2.12 -10.72
N LEU A 103 5.07 -1.56 -10.75
CA LEU A 103 6.00 -1.72 -11.87
C LEU A 103 6.38 -3.19 -12.12
N ALA A 104 6.47 -4.00 -11.05
CA ALA A 104 6.72 -5.42 -11.16
C ALA A 104 5.52 -6.19 -11.73
N GLN A 105 4.29 -5.84 -11.31
CA GLN A 105 3.06 -6.42 -11.85
C GLN A 105 2.87 -6.12 -13.33
N GLU A 106 3.28 -4.92 -13.77
CA GLU A 106 3.23 -4.52 -15.17
C GLU A 106 4.43 -5.03 -16.00
N GLY A 107 5.40 -5.70 -15.35
CA GLY A 107 6.52 -6.36 -16.02
C GLY A 107 7.69 -5.46 -16.39
N TYR A 108 7.77 -4.23 -15.85
CA TYR A 108 8.91 -3.32 -16.08
C TYR A 108 10.14 -3.71 -15.24
N VAL A 109 9.91 -4.29 -14.07
CA VAL A 109 10.95 -4.74 -13.15
C VAL A 109 10.62 -6.13 -12.60
N THR A 110 11.60 -6.80 -12.02
CA THR A 110 11.43 -8.09 -11.34
C THR A 110 11.98 -7.99 -9.93
N SER A 111 11.24 -8.52 -8.96
CA SER A 111 11.67 -8.55 -7.56
C SER A 111 12.65 -9.70 -7.33
N GLU A 112 13.77 -9.41 -6.68
CA GLU A 112 14.76 -10.41 -6.27
C GLU A 112 14.79 -10.51 -4.74
N VAL A 113 14.64 -11.74 -4.24
CA VAL A 113 14.65 -12.04 -2.80
C VAL A 113 15.95 -11.53 -2.17
N ASN A 114 15.83 -10.70 -1.13
CA ASN A 114 16.94 -10.06 -0.41
C ASN A 114 17.85 -9.15 -1.27
N ARG A 115 17.47 -8.86 -2.52
CA ARG A 115 18.28 -8.08 -3.46
C ARG A 115 17.57 -6.85 -4.03
N GLY A 116 16.29 -6.67 -3.73
CA GLY A 116 15.53 -5.51 -4.17
C GLY A 116 14.85 -5.79 -5.49
N VAL A 117 15.00 -4.90 -6.46
CA VAL A 117 14.34 -4.98 -7.76
C VAL A 117 15.36 -4.85 -8.88
N ARG A 118 15.13 -5.54 -9.99
CA ARG A 118 15.97 -5.51 -11.18
C ARG A 118 15.14 -5.04 -12.37
N THR A 119 15.70 -4.17 -13.22
CA THR A 119 15.04 -3.79 -14.46
C THR A 119 14.94 -4.99 -15.39
N ARG A 120 13.81 -5.13 -16.09
CA ARG A 120 13.63 -6.26 -17.02
C ARG A 120 14.56 -6.08 -18.21
N SER A 121 15.18 -7.18 -18.62
CA SER A 121 15.95 -7.31 -19.86
C SER A 121 15.38 -8.47 -20.65
N PHE A 122 15.32 -8.36 -21.97
CA PHE A 122 14.83 -9.40 -22.86
C PHE A 122 15.99 -9.95 -23.68
N SER A 123 16.02 -11.27 -23.89
CA SER A 123 16.89 -11.84 -24.92
C SER A 123 16.31 -11.60 -26.31
N VAL A 124 17.11 -11.81 -27.35
CA VAL A 124 16.65 -11.67 -28.74
C VAL A 124 15.56 -12.71 -29.04
N GLU A 125 15.72 -13.91 -28.50
CA GLU A 125 14.77 -15.02 -28.62
C GLU A 125 13.45 -14.69 -27.91
N GLU A 126 13.50 -14.23 -26.65
CA GLU A 126 12.30 -13.78 -25.92
C GLU A 126 11.56 -12.65 -26.68
N ALA A 127 12.31 -11.70 -27.25
CA ALA A 127 11.72 -10.61 -28.01
C ALA A 127 11.03 -11.13 -29.29
N ALA A 128 11.62 -12.11 -29.98
CA ALA A 128 11.01 -12.74 -31.14
C ALA A 128 9.71 -13.48 -30.76
N ASP A 129 9.73 -14.27 -29.68
CA ASP A 129 8.57 -15.00 -29.20
C ASP A 129 7.41 -14.05 -28.83
N ILE A 130 7.73 -12.91 -28.21
CA ILE A 130 6.73 -11.88 -27.86
C ILE A 130 6.11 -11.25 -29.11
N LEU A 131 6.92 -10.99 -30.14
CA LEU A 131 6.44 -10.43 -31.40
C LEU A 131 5.55 -11.42 -32.16
N GLU A 132 5.93 -12.69 -32.21
CA GLU A 132 5.11 -13.75 -32.81
C GLU A 132 3.76 -13.88 -32.09
N ALA A 133 3.76 -13.93 -30.76
CA ALA A 133 2.53 -13.99 -29.98
C ALA A 133 1.62 -12.78 -30.23
N ARG A 134 2.21 -11.59 -30.42
CA ARG A 134 1.47 -10.37 -30.74
C ARG A 134 0.82 -10.44 -32.12
N GLU A 135 1.52 -10.93 -33.14
CA GLU A 135 0.96 -11.10 -34.49
C GLU A 135 -0.28 -12.02 -34.47
N VAL A 136 -0.20 -13.13 -33.73
CA VAL A 136 -1.33 -14.06 -33.56
C VAL A 136 -2.53 -13.35 -32.93
N LEU A 137 -2.32 -12.59 -31.85
CA LEU A 137 -3.39 -11.86 -31.16
C LEU A 137 -4.01 -10.75 -32.02
N GLU A 138 -3.19 -10.01 -32.77
CA GLU A 138 -3.66 -8.95 -33.66
C GLU A 138 -4.45 -9.52 -34.83
N SER A 139 -4.00 -10.63 -35.42
CA SER A 139 -4.72 -11.31 -36.50
C SER A 139 -6.06 -11.89 -36.08
N ALA A 140 -6.19 -12.33 -34.82
CA ALA A 140 -7.44 -12.88 -34.28
C ALA A 140 -8.46 -11.80 -33.89
N ALA A 141 -8.02 -10.55 -33.68
CA ALA A 141 -8.87 -9.43 -33.31
C ALA A 141 -9.33 -8.59 -34.53
N GLY A 142 -8.72 -8.79 -35.70
CA GLY A 142 -9.08 -8.16 -36.98
C GLY A 142 -10.07 -9.00 -37.78
#